data_AF-A0A9C8WEQ6-F1
#
_entry.id   AF-A0A9C8WEQ6-F1
#
_cell.length_a   1.000
_cell.length_b   1.000
_cell.length_c   1.000
_cell.angle_alpha   90.00
_cell.angle_beta   90.00
_cell.angle_gamma   90.00
#
_symmetry.space_group_name_H-M   'P 1'
#
loop_
_entity.id
_entity.type
_entity.pdbx_description
1 polymer ?
#
loop_
_entity_poly.entity_id
_entity_poly.type
_entity_poly.pdbx_seq_one_letter_code
_entity_poly.pdbx_strand_id
1 'polypeptide(L)' 'MNSVVQPVILSGGSGTRLWPLSREYYPKQLLALTSDLTLLQETVLRLHKVENSNEAPEKQLDITQP' A
#
# COMPACT_ATOMS: atom_id res chain seq x y z
N MET A 1 -21.20 0.63 -18.15
CA MET A 1 -20.37 -0.54 -17.78
C MET A 1 -19.41 -0.05 -16.72
N ASN A 2 -19.51 -0.52 -15.47
CA ASN A 2 -18.53 -0.19 -14.44
C ASN A 2 -17.33 -1.10 -14.64
N SER A 3 -16.20 -0.53 -15.07
CA SER A 3 -14.95 -1.28 -15.22
C SER A 3 -14.24 -1.30 -13.87
N VAL A 4 -14.04 -2.51 -13.33
CA VAL A 4 -13.24 -2.71 -12.12
C VAL A 4 -11.78 -2.44 -12.45
N VAL A 5 -11.12 -1.56 -11.68
CA VAL A 5 -9.68 -1.28 -11.81
C VAL A 5 -8.94 -2.16 -10.81
N GLN A 6 -8.03 -3.01 -11.31
CA GLN A 6 -7.19 -3.86 -10.47
C GLN A 6 -5.80 -3.23 -10.30
N PRO A 7 -5.44 -2.72 -9.11
CA PRO A 7 -4.08 -2.25 -8.88
C PRO A 7 -3.10 -3.44 -8.84
N VAL A 8 -1.93 -3.26 -9.44
CA VAL A 8 -0.82 -4.24 -9.44
C VAL A 8 0.45 -3.54 -8.98
N ILE A 9 1.07 -4.06 -7.91
CA ILE A 9 2.36 -3.56 -7.41
C ILE A 9 3.47 -4.42 -8.02
N LEU A 10 4.35 -3.80 -8.80
CA LEU A 10 5.55 -4.46 -9.30
C LEU A 10 6.64 -4.47 -8.22
N SER A 11 6.94 -5.63 -7.67
CA SER A 11 7.98 -5.83 -6.66
C SER A 11 9.02 -6.83 -7.16
N GLY A 12 10.15 -6.32 -7.65
CA GLY A 12 11.25 -7.15 -8.14
C GLY A 12 12.62 -6.48 -7.98
N GLY A 13 13.68 -7.26 -8.22
CA GLY A 13 15.07 -6.84 -8.05
C GLY A 13 15.58 -7.03 -6.62
N SER A 14 16.86 -7.38 -6.49
CA SER A 14 17.53 -7.69 -5.21
C SER A 14 18.03 -6.47 -4.45
N GLY A 15 17.84 -5.25 -4.97
CA GLY A 15 18.21 -4.01 -4.31
C GLY A 15 19.71 -3.82 -4.07
N THR A 16 20.58 -4.34 -4.95
CA THR A 16 22.05 -4.36 -4.78
C THR A 16 22.71 -3.01 -4.46
N ARG A 17 22.11 -1.89 -4.89
CA ARG A 17 22.56 -0.52 -4.54
C ARG A 17 22.43 -0.18 -3.04
N LEU A 18 21.61 -0.93 -2.30
CA LEU A 18 21.42 -0.78 -0.86
C LEU A 18 22.13 -1.87 -0.05
N TRP A 19 23.09 -2.57 -0.65
CA TRP A 19 23.97 -3.44 0.13
C TRP A 19 24.67 -2.63 1.24
N PRO A 20 24.81 -3.15 2.47
CA PRO A 20 24.52 -4.51 2.94
C PRO A 20 23.08 -4.73 3.42
N LEU A 21 22.26 -3.68 3.44
CA LEU A 21 20.89 -3.74 3.96
C LEU A 21 19.99 -4.65 3.11
N SER A 22 20.13 -4.57 1.79
CA SER A 22 19.42 -5.46 0.85
C SER A 22 20.32 -6.62 0.44
N ARG A 23 19.78 -7.84 0.47
CA ARG A 23 20.46 -9.08 0.07
C ARG A 23 19.55 -9.88 -0.85
N GLU A 24 20.08 -10.92 -1.47
CA GLU A 24 19.32 -11.78 -2.40
C GLU A 24 18.03 -12.32 -1.78
N TYR A 25 18.10 -12.85 -0.55
CA TYR A 25 16.94 -13.34 0.20
C TYR A 25 16.22 -12.28 1.04
N TYR A 26 16.72 -11.04 1.05
CA TYR A 26 16.15 -9.95 1.82
C TYR A 26 16.11 -8.67 0.97
N PRO A 27 15.18 -8.61 0.00
CA PRO A 27 15.16 -7.56 -1.01
C PRO A 27 14.63 -6.24 -0.43
N LYS A 28 15.00 -5.14 -1.08
CA LYS A 28 14.69 -3.76 -0.67
C LYS A 28 13.23 -3.53 -0.27
N GLN A 29 12.27 -4.16 -0.94
CA GLN A 29 10.84 -3.94 -0.71
C GLN A 29 10.39 -4.35 0.69
N LEU A 30 11.14 -5.26 1.34
CA LEU A 30 10.90 -5.71 2.70
C LEU A 30 11.65 -4.87 3.76
N LEU A 31 12.38 -3.83 3.35
CA LEU A 31 13.10 -2.95 4.27
C LEU A 31 12.23 -1.78 4.70
N ALA A 32 12.30 -1.45 5.98
CA ALA A 32 11.74 -0.23 6.57
C ALA A 32 12.83 0.85 6.56
N LEU A 33 12.92 1.63 5.48
CA LEU A 33 14.02 2.60 5.27
C LEU A 33 13.68 4.03 5.69
N THR A 34 12.41 4.40 5.58
CA THR A 34 11.94 5.79 5.71
C THR A 34 10.85 5.94 6.78
N SER A 35 10.28 4.84 7.24
CA SER A 35 9.31 4.79 8.34
C SER A 35 9.43 3.45 9.06
N ASP A 36 8.51 3.19 9.98
CA ASP A 36 8.39 1.91 10.69
C ASP A 36 7.81 0.78 9.82
N LEU A 37 7.37 1.10 8.60
CA LEU A 37 6.79 0.16 7.65
C LEU A 37 7.78 -0.17 6.53
N THR A 38 7.67 -1.39 6.01
CA THR A 38 8.40 -1.78 4.80
C THR A 38 7.93 -0.97 3.59
N LEU A 39 8.80 -0.77 2.60
CA LEU A 39 8.43 -0.05 1.37
C LEU A 39 7.23 -0.66 0.65
N LEU A 40 7.07 -1.99 0.72
CA LEU A 40 5.92 -2.69 0.16
C LEU A 40 4.63 -2.29 0.91
N GLN A 41 4.66 -2.32 2.24
CA GLN A 41 3.52 -1.90 3.07
C GLN A 41 3.15 -0.43 2.84
N GLU A 42 4.14 0.48 2.80
CA GLU A 42 3.88 1.89 2.46
C GLU A 42 3.25 2.04 1.06
N THR A 43 3.64 1.21 0.10
CA THR A 43 3.08 1.24 -1.26
C THR A 43 1.62 0.77 -1.28
N VAL A 44 1.28 -0.27 -0.51
CA VAL A 44 -0.11 -0.73 -0.35
C VAL A 44 -0.97 0.36 0.31
N LEU A 45 -0.49 1.00 1.38
CA LEU A 45 -1.23 2.05 2.07
C LEU A 45 -1.53 3.27 1.18
N ARG A 46 -0.63 3.59 0.24
CA ARG A 46 -0.90 4.64 -0.76
C ARG A 46 -2.06 4.30 -1.70
N LEU A 47 -2.32 3.01 -1.97
CA LEU A 47 -3.42 2.58 -2.83
C LEU A 47 -4.78 2.76 -2.17
N HIS A 48 -4.91 2.51 -0.86
CA HIS A 48 -6.17 2.73 -0.13
C HIS A 48 -6.68 4.17 -0.23
N LYS A 49 -5.77 5.15 -0.36
CA LYS A 49 -6.15 6.55 -0.58
C LYS A 49 -6.89 6.76 -1.92
N VAL A 50 -6.65 5.91 -2.91
CA VAL A 50 -7.27 5.98 -4.25
C VAL A 50 -8.65 5.35 -4.25
N GLU A 51 -8.89 4.31 -3.44
CA GLU A 51 -10.22 3.68 -3.30
C GLU A 51 -11.21 4.65 -2.64
N ASN A 52 -10.79 5.28 -1.54
CA ASN A 52 -11.64 6.19 -0.74
C ASN A 52 -11.93 7.55 -1.42
N SER A 53 -11.31 7.86 -2.57
CA SER A 53 -11.67 9.07 -3.33
C SER A 53 -12.92 8.91 -4.19
N ASN A 54 -13.42 7.67 -4.36
CA ASN A 54 -14.62 7.38 -5.14
C ASN A 54 -15.87 7.09 -4.29
N GLU A 55 -15.71 6.93 -2.98
CA GLU A 55 -16.81 6.87 -2.04
C GLU A 55 -16.98 8.25 -1.40
N ALA A 56 -17.97 9.00 -1.89
CA ALA A 56 -18.56 10.04 -1.06
C ALA A 56 -18.94 9.39 0.27
N PRO A 57 -18.68 10.03 1.42
CA PRO A 57 -19.02 9.42 2.69
C PRO A 57 -20.53 9.22 2.71
N GLU A 58 -20.97 7.97 2.58
CA GLU A 58 -22.32 7.59 2.98
C GLU A 58 -22.42 8.02 4.43
N LYS A 59 -23.24 9.05 4.66
CA LYS A 59 -23.63 9.46 6.00
C LYS A 59 -24.12 8.20 6.69
N GLN A 60 -23.36 7.72 7.66
CA GLN A 60 -23.82 6.85 8.72
C GLN A 60 -25.14 7.44 9.21
N LEU A 61 -26.26 6.89 8.75
CA LEU A 61 -27.56 7.16 9.35
C LEU A 61 -27.46 6.54 10.74
N ASP A 62 -27.30 7.42 11.72
CA ASP A 62 -27.24 7.10 13.13
C ASP A 62 -28.56 6.44 13.53
N ILE A 63 -28.59 5.10 13.50
CA ILE A 63 -29.73 4.29 13.96
C ILE A 63 -29.62 3.95 15.45
N THR A 64 -28.79 4.65 16.20
CA THR A 64 -28.79 4.59 17.67
C THR A 64 -29.64 5.72 18.25
N GLN A 65 -30.94 5.66 17.96
CA GLN A 65 -31.97 6.25 18.83
C GLN A 65 -32.75 5.12 19.50
N PRO A 66 -32.79 5.15 20.83
CA PRO A 66 -34.04 5.27 21.56
C PRO A 66 -34.32 6.71 21.98
#